data_AF-M7NRB5-F1
#
_entry.id   AF-M7NRB5-F1
#
_cell.length_a   1.000
_cell.length_b   1.000
_cell.length_c   1.000
_cell.angle_alpha   90.00
_cell.angle_beta   90.00
_cell.angle_gamma   90.00
#
_symmetry.space_group_name_H-M   'P 1'
#
loop_
_entity.id
_entity.type
_entity.pdbx_description
1 polymer ?
#
loop_
_entity_poly.entity_id
_entity_poly.type
_entity_poly.pdbx_seq_one_letter_code
_entity_poly.pdbx_strand_id
1 'polypeptide(L)'
;MPPRPKQNESEVSQELLDRSGSRQKRSSADRLENCIVRESIPIFNANTLPIATLRKYQNVFKLRTQVNSSSNDALVNAVQRHFNALPVKEYDMIVQFLYTVKNKDKTFRRYFHNEIA
;
A
#
# COMPACT_ATOMS: atom_id res chain seq x y z
N MET A 1 26.69 54.45 7.31
CA MET A 1 26.12 53.64 6.22
C MET A 1 27.22 53.36 5.21
N PRO A 2 27.54 52.09 4.89
CA PRO A 2 28.48 51.77 3.84
C PRO A 2 27.78 51.83 2.46
N PRO A 3 28.49 52.24 1.39
CA PRO A 3 27.95 52.19 0.03
C PRO A 3 28.38 50.92 -0.74
N ARG A 4 27.73 50.72 -1.90
CA ARG A 4 27.99 49.81 -3.06
C ARG A 4 27.34 48.42 -3.04
N PRO A 5 26.97 47.82 -4.22
CA PRO A 5 27.72 47.86 -5.49
C PRO A 5 26.93 47.95 -6.82
N LYS A 6 27.66 48.13 -7.94
CA LYS A 6 27.24 47.84 -9.33
C LYS A 6 28.29 46.92 -10.01
N GLN A 7 27.82 46.15 -11.00
CA GLN A 7 28.50 45.38 -12.07
C GLN A 7 28.91 43.92 -11.69
N ASN A 8 28.43 42.81 -12.30
CA ASN A 8 28.40 42.29 -13.71
C ASN A 8 29.83 42.17 -14.29
N GLU A 9 30.35 41.06 -14.86
CA GLU A 9 29.88 39.79 -15.44
C GLU A 9 31.10 38.82 -15.58
N SER A 10 30.85 37.48 -15.68
CA SER A 10 31.65 36.42 -16.39
C SER A 10 33.15 36.21 -16.04
N GLU A 11 33.71 35.02 -15.78
CA GLU A 11 33.72 33.76 -16.55
C GLU A 11 34.49 32.67 -15.76
N VAL A 12 34.18 31.39 -16.03
CA VAL A 12 35.11 30.24 -16.17
C VAL A 12 35.59 29.45 -14.93
N SER A 13 35.25 28.16 -15.01
CA SER A 13 35.91 26.95 -14.47
C SER A 13 35.73 26.59 -13.00
N GLN A 14 34.91 25.55 -12.76
CA GLN A 14 35.33 24.42 -11.93
C GLN A 14 34.42 23.19 -12.16
N GLU A 15 34.89 22.30 -13.02
CA GLU A 15 34.49 20.89 -13.06
C GLU A 15 35.55 20.10 -12.27
N LEU A 16 35.16 19.38 -11.21
CA LEU A 16 35.87 18.18 -10.74
C LEU A 16 35.00 17.39 -9.74
N LEU A 17 34.98 16.08 -9.96
CA LEU A 17 34.30 15.00 -9.26
C LEU A 17 34.56 14.99 -7.74
N ASP A 18 33.59 14.55 -6.91
CA ASP A 18 33.57 13.16 -6.44
C ASP A 18 32.38 12.79 -5.53
N ARG A 19 32.11 11.48 -5.51
CA ARG A 19 30.97 10.78 -4.94
C ARG A 19 30.93 10.76 -3.39
N SER A 20 29.71 10.49 -2.90
CA SER A 20 29.37 9.63 -1.74
C SER A 20 28.95 10.33 -0.44
N GLY A 21 27.64 10.38 -0.21
CA GLY A 21 27.03 10.72 1.07
C GLY A 21 27.31 9.67 2.15
N SER A 22 27.95 10.10 3.23
CA SER A 22 28.21 9.30 4.43
C SER A 22 26.96 9.25 5.30
N ARG A 23 26.11 8.23 5.10
CA ARG A 23 25.05 7.86 6.05
C ARG A 23 25.70 7.15 7.25
N GLN A 24 25.86 7.88 8.35
CA GLN A 24 26.23 7.31 9.65
C GLN A 24 25.20 6.25 10.07
N LYS A 25 25.64 4.99 10.09
CA LYS A 25 24.91 3.83 10.63
C LYS A 25 24.69 4.03 12.13
N ARG A 26 23.43 4.20 12.56
CA ARG A 26 23.02 3.96 13.95
C ARG A 26 22.71 2.47 14.09
N SER A 27 23.42 1.80 14.99
CA SER A 27 23.24 0.38 15.30
C SER A 27 21.87 0.14 15.97
N SER A 28 21.07 -0.75 15.38
CA SER A 28 19.74 -1.15 15.86
C SER A 28 19.82 -2.51 16.55
N ALA A 29 20.62 -2.64 17.61
CA ALA A 29 20.97 -3.93 18.19
C ALA A 29 20.46 -4.16 19.62
N ASP A 30 19.50 -3.37 20.13
CA ASP A 30 19.16 -3.46 21.56
C ASP A 30 17.68 -3.26 21.92
N ARG A 31 16.75 -3.81 21.11
CA ARG A 31 15.33 -3.82 21.51
C ARG A 31 14.47 -4.90 20.85
N LEU A 32 14.72 -6.18 21.13
CA LEU A 32 13.68 -7.20 20.91
C LEU A 32 13.82 -8.43 21.83
N GLU A 33 13.83 -8.22 23.14
CA GLU A 33 13.43 -9.26 24.10
C GLU A 33 11.90 -9.35 24.12
N ASN A 34 11.38 -10.34 23.37
CA ASN A 34 10.13 -11.10 23.56
C ASN A 34 9.76 -11.81 22.25
N CYS A 35 10.45 -12.90 21.94
CA CYS A 35 10.01 -13.84 20.90
C CYS A 35 8.83 -14.66 21.44
N ILE A 36 7.64 -14.06 21.45
CA ILE A 36 6.40 -14.84 21.36
C ILE A 36 6.58 -15.73 20.12
N VAL A 37 6.38 -17.04 20.25
CA VAL A 37 6.43 -17.99 19.13
C VAL A 37 5.55 -17.45 18.00
N ARG A 38 6.18 -16.76 17.04
CA ARG A 38 5.48 -16.15 15.90
C ARG A 38 5.20 -17.27 14.94
N GLU A 39 4.08 -17.94 15.14
CA GLU A 39 3.43 -18.67 14.06
C GLU A 39 3.35 -17.68 12.88
N SER A 40 4.08 -17.97 11.80
CA SER A 40 4.24 -17.04 10.70
C SER A 40 2.86 -16.65 10.19
N ILE A 41 2.55 -15.35 10.19
CA ILE A 41 1.26 -14.87 9.67
C ILE A 41 1.08 -15.46 8.27
N PRO A 42 0.03 -16.25 8.03
CA PRO A 42 -0.13 -16.93 6.76
C PRO A 42 -0.24 -15.90 5.65
N ILE A 43 0.67 -15.98 4.67
CA ILE A 43 0.69 -15.07 3.53
C ILE A 43 -0.40 -15.52 2.56
N PHE A 44 -1.31 -14.62 2.21
CA PHE A 44 -2.32 -14.87 1.17
C PHE A 44 -1.63 -15.19 -0.16
N ASN A 45 -2.09 -16.22 -0.87
CA ASN A 45 -1.54 -16.59 -2.19
C ASN A 45 -2.64 -16.58 -3.26
N ALA A 46 -2.66 -15.54 -4.09
CA ALA A 46 -3.63 -15.35 -5.16
C ALA A 46 -3.60 -16.43 -6.27
N ASN A 47 -2.50 -17.19 -6.43
CA ASN A 47 -2.41 -18.27 -7.43
C ASN A 47 -3.33 -19.45 -7.15
N THR A 48 -3.75 -19.60 -5.88
CA THR A 48 -4.66 -20.68 -5.46
C THR A 48 -6.11 -20.44 -5.92
N LEU A 49 -6.42 -19.22 -6.36
CA LEU A 49 -7.77 -18.82 -6.75
C LEU A 49 -7.99 -19.03 -8.27
N PRO A 50 -9.20 -19.46 -8.67
CA PRO A 50 -9.53 -19.60 -10.08
C PRO A 50 -9.54 -18.25 -10.81
N ILE A 51 -9.20 -18.26 -12.10
CA ILE A 51 -9.10 -17.03 -12.91
C ILE A 51 -10.40 -16.21 -12.89
N ALA A 52 -11.57 -16.87 -12.86
CA ALA A 52 -12.87 -16.21 -12.78
C ALA A 52 -13.04 -15.37 -11.51
N THR A 53 -12.55 -15.82 -10.35
CA THR A 53 -12.64 -15.05 -9.10
C THR A 53 -11.66 -13.89 -9.10
N LEU A 54 -10.47 -14.07 -9.67
CA LEU A 54 -9.50 -12.98 -9.86
C LEU A 54 -10.06 -11.87 -10.77
N ARG A 55 -10.75 -12.24 -11.86
CA ARG A 55 -11.46 -11.28 -12.74
C ARG A 55 -12.61 -10.58 -12.02
N LYS A 56 -13.40 -11.31 -11.22
CA LYS A 56 -14.45 -10.71 -10.39
C LYS A 56 -13.86 -9.69 -9.40
N TYR A 57 -12.77 -10.04 -8.74
CA TYR A 57 -12.06 -9.16 -7.82
C TYR A 57 -11.59 -7.88 -8.54
N GLN A 58 -10.96 -8.04 -9.71
CA GLN A 58 -10.55 -6.92 -10.55
C GLN A 58 -11.71 -5.97 -10.86
N ASN A 59 -12.88 -6.51 -11.23
CA ASN A 59 -14.04 -5.70 -11.61
C ASN A 59 -14.64 -4.95 -10.40
N VAL A 60 -14.73 -5.61 -9.25
CA VAL A 60 -15.28 -5.01 -8.01
C VAL A 60 -14.38 -3.87 -7.50
N PHE A 61 -13.06 -4.09 -7.49
CA PHE A 61 -12.08 -3.11 -7.00
C PHE A 61 -11.54 -2.18 -8.09
N LYS A 62 -12.05 -2.31 -9.32
CA LYS A 62 -11.64 -1.51 -10.50
C LYS A 62 -10.12 -1.46 -10.65
N LEU A 63 -9.46 -2.61 -10.49
CA LEU A 63 -8.00 -2.70 -10.58
C LEU A 63 -7.54 -2.34 -12.00
N ARG A 64 -6.68 -1.32 -12.08
CA ARG A 64 -6.03 -0.93 -13.33
C ARG A 64 -4.95 -1.94 -13.69
N THR A 65 -5.32 -2.99 -14.41
CA THR A 65 -4.35 -3.83 -15.14
C THR A 65 -4.13 -3.20 -16.50
N GLN A 66 -2.92 -3.28 -17.05
CA GLN A 66 -2.68 -2.79 -18.41
C GLN A 66 -3.67 -3.51 -19.34
N VAL A 67 -4.37 -2.73 -20.17
CA VAL A 67 -5.56 -3.15 -20.93
C VAL A 67 -5.26 -4.30 -21.90
N ASN A 68 -3.97 -4.56 -22.17
CA ASN A 68 -3.49 -5.56 -23.12
C ASN A 68 -2.67 -6.67 -22.45
N SER A 69 -2.49 -6.64 -21.12
CA SER A 69 -1.81 -7.71 -20.39
C SER A 69 -2.83 -8.81 -20.06
N SER A 70 -3.20 -9.60 -21.06
CA SER A 70 -3.98 -10.84 -20.90
C SER A 70 -3.23 -11.93 -20.14
N SER A 71 -2.04 -11.64 -19.63
CA SER A 71 -1.26 -12.58 -18.82
C SER A 71 -1.91 -12.78 -17.46
N ASN A 72 -2.25 -14.03 -17.16
CA ASN A 72 -2.82 -14.45 -15.89
C ASN A 72 -1.90 -14.06 -14.71
N ASP A 73 -0.59 -14.08 -14.92
CA ASP A 73 0.41 -13.74 -13.89
C ASP A 73 0.35 -12.26 -13.52
N ALA A 74 0.07 -11.38 -14.48
CA ALA A 74 -0.10 -9.95 -14.22
C ALA A 74 -1.34 -9.69 -13.36
N LEU A 75 -2.42 -10.43 -13.59
CA LEU A 75 -3.65 -10.35 -12.81
C LEU A 75 -3.43 -10.84 -11.37
N VAL A 76 -2.80 -12.00 -11.19
CA VAL A 76 -2.45 -12.54 -9.86
C VAL A 76 -1.63 -11.52 -9.07
N ASN A 77 -0.56 -11.00 -9.67
CA ASN A 77 0.32 -10.03 -8.99
C ASN A 77 -0.42 -8.74 -8.63
N ALA A 78 -1.30 -8.24 -9.50
CA ALA A 78 -2.11 -7.06 -9.22
C ALA A 78 -3.07 -7.29 -8.04
N VAL A 79 -3.76 -8.44 -8.02
CA VAL A 79 -4.68 -8.82 -6.93
C VAL A 79 -3.92 -8.99 -5.62
N GLN A 80 -2.81 -9.72 -5.63
CA GLN A 80 -1.97 -9.96 -4.45
C GLN A 80 -1.48 -8.67 -3.82
N ARG A 81 -0.95 -7.75 -4.64
CA ARG A 81 -0.47 -6.45 -4.17
C ARG A 81 -1.59 -5.60 -3.60
N HIS A 82 -2.74 -5.56 -4.27
CA HIS A 82 -3.87 -4.78 -3.80
C HIS A 82 -4.45 -5.35 -2.50
N PHE A 83 -4.60 -6.68 -2.40
CA PHE A 83 -5.12 -7.34 -1.20
C PHE A 83 -4.25 -7.03 0.03
N ASN A 84 -2.93 -7.10 -0.11
CA ASN A 84 -1.98 -6.80 0.97
C ASN A 84 -2.00 -5.31 1.40
N ALA A 85 -2.41 -4.41 0.51
CA ALA A 85 -2.47 -2.97 0.77
C ALA A 85 -3.87 -2.50 1.21
N LEU A 86 -4.87 -3.38 1.23
CA LEU A 86 -6.26 -3.00 1.51
C LEU A 86 -6.41 -2.63 3.00
N PRO A 87 -6.89 -1.43 3.33
CA PRO A 87 -7.18 -1.08 4.72
C PRO A 87 -8.40 -1.86 5.21
N VAL A 88 -8.25 -2.56 6.34
CA VAL A 88 -9.32 -3.37 6.94
C VAL A 88 -9.84 -2.69 8.20
N LYS A 89 -11.15 -2.37 8.21
CA LYS A 89 -11.87 -1.98 9.43
C LYS A 89 -12.45 -3.23 10.07
N GLU A 90 -11.74 -3.80 11.03
CA GLU A 90 -12.03 -5.14 11.57
C GLU A 90 -13.47 -5.28 12.08
N TYR A 91 -13.94 -4.32 12.90
CA TYR A 91 -15.29 -4.36 13.46
C TYR A 91 -16.38 -4.41 12.37
N ASP A 92 -16.32 -3.49 11.41
CA ASP A 92 -17.30 -3.44 10.32
C ASP A 92 -17.27 -4.71 9.47
N MET A 93 -16.08 -5.23 9.20
CA MET A 93 -15.88 -6.45 8.40
C MET A 93 -16.44 -7.69 9.08
N ILE A 94 -16.21 -7.86 10.39
CA ILE A 94 -16.73 -8.99 11.16
C ILE A 94 -18.25 -8.93 11.22
N VAL A 95 -18.82 -7.77 11.52
CA VAL A 95 -20.28 -7.57 11.58
C VAL A 95 -20.91 -7.84 10.21
N GLN A 96 -20.32 -7.27 9.15
CA GLN A 96 -20.79 -7.48 7.78
C GLN A 96 -20.76 -8.96 7.41
N PHE A 97 -19.65 -9.64 7.66
CA PHE A 97 -19.47 -11.07 7.38
C PHE A 97 -20.53 -11.92 8.09
N LEU A 98 -20.66 -11.77 9.41
CA LEU A 98 -21.61 -12.53 10.22
C LEU A 98 -23.04 -12.31 9.75
N TYR A 99 -23.39 -11.06 9.40
CA TYR A 99 -24.69 -10.73 8.86
C TYR A 99 -24.94 -11.39 7.50
N THR A 100 -24.01 -11.30 6.55
CA THR A 100 -24.16 -11.90 5.21
C THR A 100 -24.28 -13.42 5.27
N VAL A 101 -23.48 -14.08 6.11
CA VAL A 101 -23.53 -15.55 6.27
C VAL A 101 -24.87 -15.98 6.86
N LYS A 102 -25.33 -15.31 7.92
CA LYS A 102 -26.61 -15.65 8.56
C LYS A 102 -27.81 -15.36 7.67
N ASN A 103 -27.74 -14.32 6.83
CA ASN A 103 -28.87 -13.80 6.06
C ASN A 103 -28.81 -14.13 4.56
N LYS A 104 -27.93 -15.04 4.13
CA LYS A 104 -27.78 -15.49 2.73
C LYS A 104 -27.51 -14.32 1.78
N ASP A 105 -26.45 -13.57 2.03
CA ASP A 105 -25.93 -12.49 1.15
C ASP A 105 -26.80 -11.23 1.02
N LYS A 106 -27.74 -11.00 1.94
CA LYS A 106 -28.42 -9.70 2.04
C LYS A 106 -27.42 -8.62 2.44
N THR A 107 -27.36 -7.53 1.68
CA THR A 107 -26.50 -6.38 2.01
C THR A 107 -26.97 -5.70 3.29
N PHE A 108 -26.08 -5.61 4.27
CA PHE A 108 -26.34 -4.89 5.50
C PHE A 108 -26.24 -3.39 5.22
N ARG A 109 -27.32 -2.63 5.47
CA ARG A 109 -27.32 -1.16 5.37
C ARG A 109 -27.50 -0.59 6.77
N ARG A 110 -26.43 -0.06 7.37
CA ARG A 110 -26.56 0.81 8.54
C ARG A 110 -26.88 2.20 8.04
N TYR A 111 -28.13 2.63 8.21
CA TYR A 111 -28.46 4.04 8.12
C TYR A 111 -27.98 4.68 9.43
N PHE A 112 -26.86 5.40 9.36
CA PHE A 112 -26.50 6.30 10.46
C PHE A 112 -27.49 7.45 10.42
N HIS A 113 -28.39 7.52 11.40
CA HIS A 113 -29.08 8.77 11.68
C HIS A 113 -28.01 9.73 12.20
N ASN A 114 -27.68 10.74 11.38
CA ASN A 114 -26.89 11.87 11.83
C ASN A 114 -27.76 12.66 12.81
N GLU A 115 -27.70 12.33 14.10
CA GLU A 115 -28.19 13.23 15.13
C GLU A 115 -27.22 14.41 15.21
N ILE A 116 -27.52 15.43 14.41
CA ILE A 116 -27.02 16.78 14.59
C ILE A 116 -27.97 17.42 15.62
N ALA A 117 -27.47 17.62 16.83
CA ALA A 117 -28.03 18.52 17.83
C ALA A 117 -27.01 19.62 18.11
#